data_AF-A0A523J3A4-F1
#
_entry.id   AF-A0A523J3A4-F1
#
_cell.length_a   1.000
_cell.length_b   1.000
_cell.length_c   1.000
_cell.angle_alpha   90.00
_cell.angle_beta   90.00
_cell.angle_gamma   90.00
#
_symmetry.space_group_name_H-M   'P 1'
#
loop_
_entity.id
_entity.type
_entity.pdbx_description
1 polymer ?
#
loop_
_entity_poly.entity_id
_entity_poly.type
_entity_poly.pdbx_seq_one_letter_code
_entity_poly.pdbx_strand_id
1 'polypeptide(L)' 'MPTISQLVREGREQVKKKSKAPALQNSPQKRGVCVRV' A
#
# COMPACT_ATOMS: atom_id res chain seq x y z
N MET A 1 21.08 14.82 -7.55
CA MET A 1 20.18 15.78 -6.87
C MET A 1 19.42 16.52 -7.95
N PRO A 2 18.09 16.34 -8.08
CA PRO A 2 17.36 16.90 -9.21
C PRO A 2 17.15 18.41 -9.06
N THR A 3 17.17 19.14 -10.17
CA THR A 3 16.87 20.58 -10.22
C THR A 3 15.35 20.82 -10.17
N ILE A 4 14.95 22.06 -9.86
CA ILE A 4 13.53 22.44 -9.84
C ILE A 4 12.88 22.23 -11.20
N SER A 5 13.57 22.57 -12.29
CA SER A 5 13.05 22.37 -13.65
C SER A 5 12.83 20.89 -14.01
N GLN A 6 13.64 19.98 -13.47
CA GLN A 6 13.43 18.54 -13.61
C GLN A 6 12.19 18.08 -12.86
N LEU A 7 11.98 18.54 -11.61
CA LEU A 7 10.80 18.19 -10.81
C LEU A 7 9.49 18.77 -11.37
N VAL A 8 9.53 19.92 -12.05
CA VAL A 8 8.36 20.53 -12.71
C VAL A 8 7.94 19.74 -13.94
N ARG A 9 8.90 19.19 -14.70
CA ARG A 9 8.63 18.36 -15.89
C ARG A 9 8.28 16.92 -15.50
N GLU A 10 8.99 16.37 -14.53
CA GLU A 10 8.87 15.00 -14.04
C GLU A 10 8.85 15.02 -12.50
N GLY A 11 7.64 15.01 -11.94
CA GLY A 11 7.44 14.96 -10.50
C GLY A 11 8.01 13.67 -9.88
N ARG A 12 8.20 13.67 -8.55
CA ARG A 12 8.61 12.44 -7.84
C ARG A 12 7.45 11.46 -7.77
N GLU A 13 7.72 10.21 -8.10
CA GLU A 13 6.75 9.13 -7.89
C GLU A 13 6.77 8.64 -6.44
N GLN A 14 5.58 8.42 -5.89
CA GLN A 14 5.44 7.78 -4.59
C GLN A 14 5.45 6.26 -4.73
N VAL A 15 6.27 5.59 -3.91
CA VAL A 15 6.32 4.13 -3.89
C VAL A 15 5.05 3.58 -3.22
N LYS A 16 4.24 2.85 -3.98
CA LYS A 16 3.04 2.16 -3.47
C LYS A 16 3.46 0.96 -2.62
N LYS A 17 2.93 0.86 -1.40
CA LYS A 17 3.15 -0.27 -0.49
C LYS A 17 1.91 -1.16 -0.44
N LYS A 18 2.11 -2.48 -0.44
CA LYS A 18 1.04 -3.47 -0.23
C LYS A 18 0.94 -3.82 1.26
N SER A 19 -0.28 -3.99 1.76
CA SER A 19 -0.49 -4.51 3.12
C SER A 19 -0.10 -5.98 3.19
N LYS A 20 0.59 -6.37 4.26
CA LYS A 20 0.88 -7.79 4.55
C LYS A 20 -0.37 -8.59 4.94
N ALA A 21 -1.45 -7.90 5.33
CA ALA A 21 -2.71 -8.50 5.76
C ALA A 21 -3.89 -7.96 4.93
N PRO A 22 -4.00 -8.29 3.62
CA PRO A 22 -5.05 -7.75 2.74
C PRO A 22 -6.45 -8.24 3.13
N ALA A 23 -6.57 -9.46 3.68
CA ALA A 23 -7.85 -10.03 4.09
C ALA A 23 -8.55 -9.19 5.17
N LEU A 24 -7.79 -8.50 6.03
CA LEU A 24 -8.32 -7.67 7.11
C LEU A 24 -8.97 -6.38 6.63
N GLN A 25 -8.71 -5.90 5.40
CA GLN A 25 -9.28 -4.67 4.84
C GLN A 25 -9.33 -3.51 5.85
N ASN A 26 -8.18 -3.17 6.44
CA ASN A 26 -8.03 -2.10 7.44
C ASN A 26 -8.85 -2.25 8.74
N SER A 27 -9.41 -3.43 9.00
CA SER A 27 -10.02 -3.76 10.30
C SER A 27 -8.97 -4.39 11.23
N PRO A 28 -9.03 -4.18 12.55
CA PRO A 28 -8.09 -4.79 13.48
C PRO A 28 -8.22 -6.33 13.53
N GLN A 29 -9.44 -6.86 13.41
CA GLN A 29 -9.77 -8.29 13.40
C GLN A 29 -10.96 -8.53 12.46
N LYS A 30 -11.07 -9.76 11.92
CA LYS A 30 -12.26 -10.23 11.19
C LYS A 30 -12.65 -11.64 11.65
N ARG A 31 -13.95 -11.91 11.79
CA ARG A 31 -14.46 -13.24 12.11
C ARG A 31 -14.31 -14.18 10.91
N GLY A 32 -14.06 -15.46 11.16
CA GLY A 32 -13.96 -16.51 10.15
C GLY A 32 -14.45 -17.86 10.69
N VAL A 33 -14.78 -18.79 9.79
CA VAL A 33 -15.20 -20.16 10.12
C VAL A 33 -14.15 -21.15 9.59
N CYS A 34 -13.78 -22.15 10.38
CA CYS A 34 -12.85 -23.20 9.97
C CYS A 34 -13.49 -24.09 8.90
N VAL A 35 -12.87 -24.18 7.72
CA VAL A 35 -13.40 -24.97 6.59
C VAL A 35 -12.96 -26.43 6.66
N ARG A 36 -11.83 -26.70 7.34
CA ARG A 36 -11.30 -28.03 7.62
C ARG A 36 -10.79 -28.05 9.04
N VAL A 37 -11.18 -29.08 9.79
CA VAL A 37 -10.71 -29.34 11.16
C VAL A 37 -9.79 -30.55 11.17
#